data_AF-A0A182U9M1-F1
#
_entry.id   AF-A0A182U9M1-F1
#
_cell.length_a   1.000
_cell.length_b   1.000
_cell.length_c   1.000
_cell.angle_alpha   90.00
_cell.angle_beta   90.00
_cell.angle_gamma   90.00
#
_symmetry.space_group_name_H-M   'P 1'
#
loop_
_entity.id
_entity.type
_entity.pdbx_description
1 polymer ?
#
loop_
_entity_poly.entity_id
_entity_poly.type
_entity_poly.pdbx_seq_one_letter_code
_entity_poly.pdbx_strand_id
1 'polypeptide(L)'
;MLFSDNDKIAFSRVVSSVRKRSGTVRVVASIDGYARDFTTTSSAIVRRKAFVQAAVTLLLELDADAIELNWMSPGNSGVASGDGLDRITMVQLLQDLRQAVNAASKNIPNRQRELWFRGSLHPNVIDSAYNMFDVCELVDHVTLDPNTADSLENAHAPLRGTPQALPIQIPILTQIFGDVIEPGTGFVSKRWIRFFN
;
A
#
# COMPACT_ATOMS: atom_id res chain seq x y z
N MET A 1 14.39 12.12 -4.84
CA MET A 1 13.81 11.40 -5.99
C MET A 1 14.58 11.84 -7.23
N LEU A 2 15.33 10.93 -7.84
CA LEU A 2 16.06 11.19 -9.08
C LEU A 2 15.47 10.25 -10.14
N PHE A 3 14.85 10.83 -11.16
CA PHE A 3 14.33 10.10 -12.31
C PHE A 3 15.16 10.58 -13.51
N SER A 4 15.92 9.68 -14.13
CA SER A 4 16.83 10.09 -15.21
C SER A 4 16.04 10.56 -16.42
N ASP A 5 16.56 11.52 -17.18
CA ASP A 5 15.86 12.04 -18.37
C ASP A 5 15.60 10.94 -19.41
N ASN A 6 16.49 9.94 -19.49
CA ASN A 6 16.29 8.77 -20.33
C ASN A 6 15.07 7.94 -19.89
N ASP A 7 14.88 7.76 -18.58
CA ASP A 7 13.72 7.05 -18.04
C ASP A 7 12.43 7.85 -18.25
N LYS A 8 12.48 9.17 -18.11
CA LYS A 8 11.34 10.06 -18.44
C LYS A 8 10.93 9.88 -19.89
N ILE A 9 11.89 9.93 -20.82
CA ILE A 9 11.64 9.74 -22.25
C ILE A 9 11.06 8.35 -22.53
N ALA A 10 11.62 7.30 -21.92
CA ALA A 10 11.13 5.94 -22.09
C ALA A 10 9.68 5.81 -21.61
N PHE A 11 9.36 6.35 -20.43
CA PHE A 11 8.02 6.34 -19.88
C PHE A 11 7.02 7.13 -20.74
N SER A 12 7.37 8.35 -21.17
CA SER A 12 6.50 9.16 -22.04
C SER A 12 6.23 8.48 -23.40
N ARG A 13 7.16 7.66 -23.91
CA ARG A 13 6.93 6.82 -25.10
C ARG A 13 5.87 5.75 -24.84
N VAL A 14 5.86 5.13 -23.65
CA VAL A 14 4.83 4.18 -23.25
C VAL A 14 3.47 4.88 -23.19
N VAL A 15 3.37 6.01 -22.49
CA VAL A 15 2.13 6.82 -22.39
C VAL A 15 1.59 7.16 -23.79
N SER A 16 2.45 7.69 -24.65
CA SER A 16 2.07 8.06 -26.03
C SER A 16 1.61 6.87 -26.85
N SER A 17 2.26 5.71 -26.70
CA SER A 17 1.94 4.50 -27.45
C SER A 17 0.63 3.86 -27.00
N VAL A 18 0.37 3.87 -25.69
CA VAL A 18 -0.88 3.38 -25.11
C VAL A 18 -2.06 4.23 -25.55
N ARG A 19 -1.94 5.56 -25.47
CA ARG A 19 -3.03 6.49 -25.83
C ARG A 19 -3.40 6.47 -27.30
N LYS A 20 -2.44 6.18 -28.19
CA LYS A 20 -2.73 5.96 -29.61
C LYS A 20 -3.61 4.74 -29.86
N ARG A 21 -3.65 3.78 -28.93
CA ARG A 21 -4.38 2.51 -29.05
C ARG A 21 -5.66 2.49 -28.24
N SER A 22 -5.71 3.18 -27.10
CA SER A 22 -6.89 3.27 -26.25
C SER A 22 -6.92 4.57 -25.48
N GLY A 23 -8.09 5.24 -25.49
CA GLY A 23 -8.37 6.40 -24.65
C GLY A 23 -8.84 6.05 -23.23
N THR A 24 -9.00 4.75 -22.91
CA THR A 24 -9.51 4.30 -21.60
C THR A 24 -8.44 3.69 -20.70
N VAL A 25 -7.31 3.24 -21.27
CA VAL A 25 -6.21 2.68 -20.48
C VAL A 25 -5.51 3.79 -19.71
N ARG A 26 -5.25 3.53 -18.43
CA ARG A 26 -4.52 4.42 -17.54
C ARG A 26 -3.07 3.98 -17.43
N VAL A 27 -2.14 4.93 -17.49
CA VAL A 27 -0.72 4.68 -17.23
C VAL A 27 -0.35 5.28 -15.87
N VAL A 28 0.17 4.43 -14.98
CA VAL A 28 0.45 4.77 -13.59
C VAL A 28 1.96 4.86 -13.38
N ALA A 29 2.43 5.95 -12.78
CA ALA A 29 3.82 6.09 -12.34
C ALA A 29 3.92 5.67 -10.86
N SER A 30 4.55 4.52 -10.60
CA SER A 30 4.74 4.03 -9.23
C SER A 30 6.02 4.58 -8.62
N ILE A 31 5.93 5.05 -7.38
CA ILE A 31 7.02 5.59 -6.59
C ILE A 31 7.34 4.58 -5.50
N ASP A 32 8.39 3.80 -5.75
CA ASP A 32 8.93 2.84 -4.80
C ASP A 32 9.79 3.54 -3.74
N GLY A 33 9.80 2.97 -2.54
CA GLY A 33 10.70 3.38 -1.46
C GLY A 33 10.66 2.42 -0.29
N TYR A 34 11.83 2.25 0.33
CA TYR A 34 11.92 1.45 1.55
C TYR A 34 11.28 2.19 2.72
N ALA A 35 10.85 1.44 3.73
CA ALA A 35 10.06 1.97 4.84
C ALA A 35 10.69 3.21 5.47
N ARG A 36 11.99 3.15 5.76
CA ARG A 36 12.75 4.25 6.37
C ARG A 36 12.72 5.54 5.54
N ASP A 37 12.71 5.45 4.21
CA ASP A 37 12.69 6.63 3.33
C ASP A 37 11.36 7.38 3.49
N PHE A 38 10.26 6.66 3.48
CA PHE A 38 8.93 7.23 3.66
C PHE A 38 8.65 7.62 5.10
N THR A 39 9.13 6.90 6.11
CA THR A 39 9.09 7.34 7.52
C THR A 39 9.81 8.68 7.68
N THR A 40 11.02 8.80 7.13
CA THR A 40 11.84 10.02 7.18
C THR A 40 11.17 11.18 6.45
N THR A 41 10.48 10.89 5.35
CA THR A 41 9.78 11.87 4.52
C THR A 41 8.46 12.33 5.16
N SER A 42 7.68 11.39 5.69
CA SER A 42 6.33 11.62 6.21
C SER A 42 6.30 12.32 7.57
N SER A 43 7.33 12.06 8.40
CA SER A 43 7.44 12.57 9.77
C SER A 43 7.63 14.09 9.90
N ALA A 44 8.07 14.77 8.84
CA ALA A 44 8.30 16.21 8.87
C ALA A 44 7.52 16.94 7.77
N ILE A 45 6.73 17.95 8.15
CA ILE A 45 5.88 18.71 7.21
C ILE A 45 6.66 19.29 6.02
N VAL A 46 7.88 19.78 6.26
CA VAL A 46 8.73 20.35 5.21
C VAL A 46 9.13 19.27 4.19
N ARG A 47 9.45 18.06 4.66
CA ARG A 47 9.83 16.94 3.79
C ARG A 47 8.64 16.38 3.03
N ARG A 48 7.47 16.25 3.69
CA ARG A 48 6.22 15.87 3.01
C ARG A 48 5.89 16.82 1.87
N LYS A 49 5.91 18.13 2.13
CA LYS A 49 5.62 19.14 1.09
C LYS A 49 6.61 19.05 -0.07
N ALA A 50 7.90 18.90 0.21
CA ALA A 50 8.92 18.74 -0.83
C ALA A 50 8.70 17.45 -1.65
N PHE A 51 8.36 16.34 -0.99
CA PHE A 51 8.05 15.08 -1.67
C PHE A 51 6.79 15.19 -2.55
N VAL A 52 5.71 15.75 -2.01
CA VAL A 52 4.43 15.95 -2.73
C VAL A 52 4.65 16.80 -3.97
N GLN A 53 5.44 17.87 -3.85
CA GLN A 53 5.81 18.72 -4.98
C GLN A 53 6.58 17.90 -6.03
N ALA A 54 7.58 17.11 -5.63
CA ALA A 54 8.34 16.28 -6.56
C ALA A 54 7.47 15.21 -7.25
N ALA A 55 6.59 14.55 -6.51
CA ALA A 55 5.69 13.51 -7.02
C ALA A 55 4.70 14.08 -8.06
N VAL A 56 4.11 15.24 -7.79
CA VAL A 56 3.19 15.89 -8.74
C VAL A 56 3.93 16.48 -9.94
N THR A 57 5.14 17.03 -9.77
CA THR A 57 5.97 17.41 -10.91
C THR A 57 6.24 16.22 -11.82
N LEU A 58 6.61 15.07 -11.26
CA LEU A 58 6.83 13.85 -12.04
C LEU A 58 5.56 13.39 -12.76
N LEU A 59 4.41 13.39 -12.07
CA LEU A 59 3.11 13.08 -12.66
C LEU A 59 2.83 13.93 -13.91
N LEU A 60 3.10 15.24 -13.84
CA LEU A 60 2.92 16.18 -14.94
C LEU A 60 3.95 15.95 -16.07
N GLU A 61 5.23 15.84 -15.73
CA GLU A 61 6.33 15.65 -16.70
C GLU A 61 6.19 14.35 -17.51
N LEU A 62 5.81 13.26 -16.84
CA LEU A 62 5.56 11.97 -17.47
C LEU A 62 4.25 11.93 -18.25
N ASP A 63 3.40 12.94 -18.06
CA ASP A 63 2.01 12.98 -18.51
C ASP A 63 1.21 11.73 -18.11
N ALA A 64 1.54 11.13 -16.96
CA ALA A 64 0.88 9.93 -16.44
C ALA A 64 -0.58 10.21 -16.05
N ASP A 65 -1.38 9.17 -15.97
CA ASP A 65 -2.79 9.27 -15.54
C ASP A 65 -2.93 9.12 -14.02
N ALA A 66 -1.96 8.47 -13.36
CA ALA A 66 -1.96 8.33 -11.93
C ALA A 66 -0.53 8.30 -11.36
N ILE A 67 -0.41 8.60 -10.06
CA ILE A 67 0.76 8.21 -9.26
C ILE A 67 0.36 7.12 -8.28
N GLU A 68 1.24 6.14 -8.08
CA GLU A 68 1.10 5.12 -7.04
C GLU A 68 2.20 5.31 -6.01
N LEU A 69 1.83 5.27 -4.72
CA LEU A 69 2.79 5.23 -3.63
C LEU A 69 3.00 3.77 -3.21
N ASN A 70 4.22 3.27 -3.34
CA ASN A 70 4.59 1.92 -2.93
C ASN A 70 5.56 1.96 -1.74
N TRP A 71 4.99 1.97 -0.53
CA TRP A 71 5.74 2.03 0.73
C TRP A 71 6.02 0.60 1.24
N MET A 72 7.28 0.18 1.21
CA MET A 72 7.68 -1.21 1.50
C MET A 72 8.66 -1.31 2.70
N SER A 73 8.30 -1.84 3.87
CA SER A 73 6.95 -2.05 4.44
C SER A 73 6.79 -1.14 5.67
N PRO A 74 5.70 -0.36 5.76
CA PRO A 74 5.51 0.64 6.80
C PRO A 74 5.24 0.02 8.17
N GLY A 75 5.43 0.82 9.21
CA GLY A 75 5.21 0.42 10.59
C GLY A 75 6.42 -0.25 11.21
N ASN A 76 6.27 -0.68 12.46
CA ASN A 76 7.32 -1.29 13.25
C ASN A 76 6.98 -2.72 13.73
N SER A 77 6.03 -3.39 13.05
CA SER A 77 5.80 -4.82 13.29
C SER A 77 7.05 -5.62 12.88
N GLY A 78 7.24 -6.83 13.42
CA GLY A 78 8.49 -7.60 13.20
C GLY A 78 8.85 -7.91 11.73
N VAL A 79 7.93 -7.67 10.79
CA VAL A 79 8.13 -7.82 9.33
C VAL A 79 8.24 -6.48 8.59
N ALA A 80 8.12 -5.37 9.31
CA ALA A 80 8.22 -4.00 8.82
C ALA A 80 9.51 -3.34 9.31
N SER A 81 9.95 -2.30 8.61
CA SER A 81 11.23 -1.62 8.87
C SER A 81 11.09 -0.10 9.02
N GLY A 82 9.87 0.37 9.23
CA GLY A 82 9.52 1.76 9.47
C GLY A 82 9.36 2.08 10.95
N ASP A 83 8.46 3.00 11.26
CA ASP A 83 8.18 3.50 12.61
C ASP A 83 6.71 3.31 13.01
N GLY A 84 6.42 3.20 14.31
CA GLY A 84 5.05 3.04 14.80
C GLY A 84 4.13 4.23 14.46
N LEU A 85 4.70 5.41 14.20
CA LEU A 85 3.96 6.59 13.76
C LEU A 85 3.62 6.57 12.26
N ASP A 86 4.15 5.64 11.47
CA ASP A 86 3.86 5.54 10.03
C ASP A 86 2.36 5.44 9.77
N ARG A 87 1.61 4.79 10.67
CA ARG A 87 0.14 4.70 10.59
C ARG A 87 -0.54 6.05 10.46
N ILE A 88 -0.02 7.06 11.18
CA ILE A 88 -0.58 8.42 11.20
C ILE A 88 0.06 9.27 10.10
N THR A 89 1.38 9.22 9.97
CA THR A 89 2.11 10.07 9.02
C THR A 89 1.85 9.69 7.56
N MET A 90 1.51 8.43 7.29
CA MET A 90 1.05 7.97 5.99
C MET A 90 -0.26 8.64 5.58
N VAL A 91 -1.25 8.70 6.47
CA VAL A 91 -2.52 9.39 6.20
C VAL A 91 -2.26 10.87 5.89
N GLN A 92 -1.38 11.53 6.65
CA GLN A 92 -1.00 12.92 6.38
C GLN A 92 -0.34 13.09 5.01
N LEU A 93 0.54 12.17 4.61
CA LEU A 93 1.19 12.19 3.30
C LEU A 93 0.18 11.98 2.17
N LEU A 94 -0.75 11.02 2.33
CA LEU A 94 -1.81 10.76 1.35
C LEU A 94 -2.79 11.93 1.23
N GLN A 95 -3.10 12.61 2.33
CA GLN A 95 -3.88 13.86 2.31
C GLN A 95 -3.18 14.95 1.49
N ASP A 96 -1.89 15.20 1.75
CA ASP A 96 -1.11 16.19 1.01
C ASP A 96 -1.02 15.83 -0.49
N LEU A 97 -0.80 14.55 -0.82
CA LEU A 97 -0.80 14.05 -2.20
C LEU A 97 -2.15 14.20 -2.88
N ARG A 98 -3.25 13.81 -2.22
CA ARG A 98 -4.61 13.90 -2.77
C ARG A 98 -4.95 15.33 -3.14
N GLN A 99 -4.63 16.30 -2.28
CA GLN A 99 -4.84 17.72 -2.58
C GLN A 99 -4.06 18.14 -3.83
N ALA A 100 -2.79 17.75 -3.94
CA ALA A 100 -1.93 18.13 -5.05
C ALA A 100 -2.33 17.44 -6.38
N VAL A 101 -2.72 16.17 -6.35
CA VAL A 101 -3.25 15.43 -7.51
C VAL A 101 -4.56 16.04 -7.99
N ASN A 102 -5.48 16.37 -7.09
CA ASN A 102 -6.72 17.05 -7.43
C ASN A 102 -6.47 18.43 -8.07
N ALA A 103 -5.49 19.18 -7.57
CA ALA A 103 -5.07 20.44 -8.17
C ALA A 103 -4.51 20.24 -9.60
N ALA A 104 -3.68 19.20 -9.80
CA ALA A 104 -3.12 18.87 -11.11
C ALA A 104 -4.20 18.45 -12.13
N SER A 105 -5.28 17.80 -11.69
CA SER A 105 -6.42 17.41 -12.52
C SER A 105 -7.22 18.60 -13.05
N LYS A 106 -7.31 19.70 -12.29
CA LYS A 106 -8.06 20.91 -12.71
C LYS A 106 -7.49 21.57 -13.96
N ASN A 107 -6.21 21.34 -14.25
CA ASN A 107 -5.50 21.94 -15.37
C ASN A 107 -5.74 21.20 -16.71
N ILE A 108 -6.45 20.07 -16.71
CA ILE A 108 -6.70 19.27 -17.92
C ILE A 108 -8.20 18.94 -18.03
N PRO A 109 -8.91 19.56 -18.98
CA PRO A 109 -10.31 19.23 -19.23
C PRO A 109 -10.47 17.74 -19.55
N ASN A 110 -11.48 17.09 -18.96
CA ASN A 110 -11.85 15.70 -19.22
C ASN A 110 -10.78 14.63 -18.89
N ARG A 111 -9.73 14.96 -18.11
CA ARG A 111 -8.75 13.97 -17.65
C ARG A 111 -8.44 14.13 -16.17
N GLN A 112 -9.16 13.38 -15.34
CA GLN A 112 -8.83 13.31 -13.92
C GLN A 112 -7.61 12.42 -13.71
N ARG A 113 -6.65 12.94 -12.96
CA ARG A 113 -5.49 12.20 -12.46
C ARG A 113 -5.84 11.51 -11.16
N GLU A 114 -5.30 10.33 -10.96
CA GLU A 114 -5.62 9.45 -9.84
C GLU A 114 -4.42 9.31 -8.89
N LEU A 115 -4.72 8.94 -7.64
CA LEU A 115 -3.76 8.58 -6.61
C LEU A 115 -4.02 7.15 -6.18
N TRP A 116 -3.01 6.31 -6.33
CA TRP A 116 -3.04 4.89 -6.02
C TRP A 116 -2.12 4.60 -4.83
N PHE A 117 -2.39 3.52 -4.11
CA PHE A 117 -1.56 3.06 -3.01
C PHE A 117 -1.34 1.56 -3.09
N ARG A 118 -0.09 1.11 -2.94
CA ARG A 118 0.22 -0.32 -2.85
C ARG A 118 0.26 -0.75 -1.39
N GLY A 119 -0.64 -1.65 -1.03
CA GLY A 119 -0.78 -2.21 0.31
C GLY A 119 -0.18 -3.61 0.44
N SER A 120 0.37 -3.88 1.63
CA SER A 120 0.77 -5.21 2.06
C SER A 120 -0.44 -6.08 2.39
N LEU A 121 -0.32 -7.39 2.11
CA LEU A 121 -1.20 -8.46 2.53
C LEU A 121 -0.82 -9.07 3.90
N HIS A 122 0.31 -8.66 4.49
CA HIS A 122 0.76 -9.23 5.75
C HIS A 122 -0.13 -8.73 6.93
N PRO A 123 -0.78 -9.60 7.72
CA PRO A 123 -1.71 -9.20 8.78
C PRO A 123 -1.13 -8.19 9.76
N ASN A 124 0.11 -8.40 10.22
CA ASN A 124 0.77 -7.46 11.13
C ASN A 124 0.99 -6.07 10.53
N VAL A 125 1.26 -5.96 9.23
CA VAL A 125 1.43 -4.66 8.56
C VAL A 125 0.07 -3.98 8.41
N ILE A 126 -0.95 -4.74 7.99
CA ILE A 126 -2.33 -4.24 7.89
C ILE A 126 -2.82 -3.69 9.23
N ASP A 127 -2.65 -4.46 10.30
CA ASP A 127 -3.14 -4.10 11.64
C ASP A 127 -2.34 -2.95 12.25
N SER A 128 -1.01 -2.93 12.08
CA SER A 128 -0.15 -1.94 12.76
C SER A 128 0.02 -0.64 11.97
N ALA A 129 0.15 -0.71 10.65
CA ALA A 129 0.70 0.37 9.82
C ALA A 129 -0.34 1.08 8.93
N TYR A 130 -1.52 0.52 8.72
CA TYR A 130 -2.56 1.14 7.90
C TYR A 130 -3.74 1.59 8.73
N ASN A 131 -4.08 2.88 8.66
CA ASN A 131 -5.46 3.28 8.93
C ASN A 131 -6.30 3.03 7.67
N MET A 132 -6.75 1.79 7.48
CA MET A 132 -7.32 1.31 6.22
C MET A 132 -8.47 2.19 5.70
N PHE A 133 -9.38 2.62 6.58
CA PHE A 133 -10.51 3.46 6.18
C PHE A 133 -10.04 4.82 5.63
N ASP A 134 -9.14 5.49 6.35
CA ASP A 134 -8.58 6.77 5.89
C ASP A 134 -7.81 6.59 4.58
N VAL A 135 -7.02 5.52 4.44
CA VAL A 135 -6.29 5.22 3.19
C VAL A 135 -7.29 5.07 2.04
N CYS A 136 -8.33 4.25 2.20
CA CYS A 136 -9.36 4.02 1.18
C CYS A 136 -10.20 5.26 0.86
N GLU A 137 -10.39 6.19 1.80
CA GLU A 137 -11.04 7.48 1.52
C GLU A 137 -10.13 8.41 0.69
N LEU A 138 -8.81 8.29 0.85
CA LEU A 138 -7.84 9.18 0.24
C LEU A 138 -7.31 8.70 -1.11
N VAL A 139 -7.46 7.44 -1.50
CA VAL A 139 -6.89 6.86 -2.74
C VAL A 139 -7.99 6.36 -3.67
N ASP A 140 -7.78 6.45 -4.99
CA ASP A 140 -8.76 5.97 -5.97
C ASP A 140 -8.71 4.44 -6.09
N HIS A 141 -7.50 3.88 -5.94
CA HIS A 141 -7.24 2.45 -6.05
C HIS A 141 -6.20 1.99 -5.03
N VAL A 142 -6.44 0.82 -4.45
CA VAL A 142 -5.45 0.07 -3.67
C VAL A 142 -5.00 -1.13 -4.48
N THR A 143 -3.70 -1.22 -4.77
CA THR A 143 -3.09 -2.43 -5.32
C THR A 143 -2.56 -3.28 -4.17
N LEU A 144 -2.73 -4.59 -4.26
CA LEU A 144 -2.28 -5.52 -3.22
C LEU A 144 -0.97 -6.17 -3.66
N ASP A 145 0.06 -6.14 -2.82
CA ASP A 145 1.34 -6.77 -3.13
C ASP A 145 1.33 -8.26 -2.75
N PRO A 146 1.24 -9.19 -3.72
CA PRO A 146 1.17 -10.62 -3.44
C PRO A 146 2.43 -11.13 -2.75
N ASN A 147 3.60 -10.53 -2.99
CA ASN A 147 4.87 -11.00 -2.43
C ASN A 147 4.94 -10.82 -0.90
N THR A 148 4.06 -9.99 -0.34
CA THR A 148 3.96 -9.83 1.12
C THR A 148 3.17 -10.95 1.79
N ALA A 149 2.51 -11.82 1.01
CA ALA A 149 1.87 -13.03 1.48
C ALA A 149 2.81 -14.26 1.48
N ASP A 150 3.96 -14.20 0.79
CA ASP A 150 4.93 -15.32 0.66
C ASP A 150 5.46 -15.84 1.99
N SER A 151 5.41 -15.02 3.05
CA SER A 151 5.80 -15.42 4.40
C SER A 151 4.70 -16.19 5.16
N LEU A 152 3.49 -16.25 4.62
CA LEU A 152 2.30 -16.84 5.25
C LEU A 152 1.94 -18.18 4.60
N GLU A 153 2.21 -18.34 3.32
CA GLU A 153 1.83 -19.50 2.52
C GLU A 153 3.07 -19.98 1.74
N ASN A 154 3.25 -21.30 1.59
CA ASN A 154 4.33 -21.87 0.76
C ASN A 154 4.05 -21.69 -0.76
N ALA A 155 3.45 -20.57 -1.14
CA ALA A 155 3.07 -20.19 -2.49
C ALA A 155 3.15 -18.67 -2.61
N HIS A 156 3.60 -18.16 -3.76
CA HIS A 156 3.88 -16.74 -3.96
C HIS A 156 2.67 -15.87 -4.36
N ALA A 157 1.50 -16.49 -4.58
CA ALA A 157 0.25 -15.80 -4.92
C ALA A 157 -1.00 -16.72 -4.79
N PRO A 158 -1.24 -17.35 -3.62
CA PRO A 158 -2.38 -18.26 -3.48
C PRO A 158 -3.70 -17.48 -3.45
N LEU A 159 -4.68 -17.91 -4.26
CA LEU A 159 -6.04 -17.33 -4.23
C LEU A 159 -6.82 -17.73 -2.96
N ARG A 160 -6.43 -18.84 -2.32
CA ARG A 160 -7.06 -19.38 -1.11
C ARG A 160 -5.96 -19.81 -0.15
N GLY A 161 -6.20 -19.60 1.15
CA GLY A 161 -5.30 -20.10 2.18
C GLY A 161 -5.22 -21.63 2.18
N THR A 162 -4.11 -22.17 2.67
CA THR A 162 -3.98 -23.61 2.86
C THR A 162 -4.95 -24.10 3.95
N PRO A 163 -5.70 -25.19 3.72
CA PRO A 163 -6.59 -25.73 4.74
C PRO A 163 -5.83 -26.09 6.02
N GLN A 164 -6.17 -25.45 7.14
CA GLN A 164 -5.65 -25.83 8.45
C GLN A 164 -6.30 -27.15 8.90
N ALA A 165 -5.50 -28.20 9.06
CA ALA A 165 -5.95 -29.43 9.69
C ALA A 165 -5.99 -29.22 11.21
N LEU A 166 -7.19 -29.10 11.78
CA LEU A 166 -7.34 -29.03 13.24
C LEU A 166 -7.00 -30.40 13.86
N PRO A 167 -6.23 -30.45 14.96
CA PRO A 167 -5.95 -31.70 15.65
C PRO A 167 -7.24 -32.30 16.21
N ILE A 168 -7.38 -33.63 16.08
CA ILE A 168 -8.58 -34.41 16.42
C ILE A 168 -8.87 -34.42 17.95
N GLN A 169 -7.89 -34.05 18.78
CA GLN A 169 -8.06 -33.92 20.24
C GLN A 169 -7.52 -32.58 20.73
N ILE A 170 -8.42 -31.78 21.31
CA ILE A 170 -8.08 -30.61 22.13
C ILE A 170 -7.75 -31.13 23.54
N PRO A 171 -6.51 -30.99 24.05
CA PRO A 171 -6.21 -31.36 25.43
C PRO A 171 -7.04 -30.50 26.40
N ILE A 172 -7.68 -31.13 27.37
CA ILE A 172 -8.63 -30.52 28.34
C ILE A 172 -8.06 -29.23 29.00
N LEU A 173 -6.75 -29.11 29.16
CA LEU A 173 -6.11 -27.91 29.73
C LEU A 173 -6.34 -26.62 28.90
N THR A 174 -6.49 -26.73 27.59
CA THR A 174 -6.72 -25.58 26.68
C THR A 174 -8.18 -25.12 26.62
N GLN A 175 -9.11 -25.85 27.26
CA GLN A 175 -10.50 -25.41 27.42
C GLN A 175 -10.70 -24.54 28.66
N ILE A 176 -9.79 -24.60 29.64
CA ILE A 176 -9.94 -23.92 30.95
C ILE A 176 -9.34 -22.52 30.91
N PHE A 177 -8.24 -22.33 30.19
CA PHE A 177 -7.62 -21.03 29.93
C PHE A 177 -7.84 -20.74 28.45
N GLY A 178 -8.70 -19.77 28.16
CA GLY A 178 -9.27 -19.49 26.82
C GLY A 178 -8.30 -18.96 25.76
N ASP A 179 -7.05 -19.42 25.77
CA ASP A 179 -6.05 -19.10 24.77
C ASP A 179 -5.87 -20.30 23.83
N VAL A 180 -6.29 -20.13 22.58
CA VAL A 180 -6.01 -21.08 21.50
C VAL A 180 -4.64 -20.74 20.94
N ILE A 181 -3.66 -21.62 21.20
CA ILE A 181 -2.34 -21.56 20.56
C ILE A 181 -2.43 -22.35 19.26
N GLU A 182 -2.20 -21.71 18.11
CA GLU A 182 -1.97 -22.42 16.85
C GLU A 182 -0.55 -23.01 16.81
N PRO A 183 -0.39 -24.33 16.66
CA PRO A 183 0.92 -24.95 16.65
C PRO A 183 1.56 -24.73 15.27
N GLY A 184 2.35 -23.67 15.14
CA GLY A 184 3.20 -23.42 13.97
C GLY A 184 3.62 -21.97 13.76
N THR A 185 2.85 -20.99 14.21
CA THR A 185 3.07 -19.57 13.86
C THR A 185 3.00 -18.60 15.05
N GLY A 186 2.56 -19.03 16.23
CA GLY A 186 2.57 -18.19 17.43
C GLY A 186 1.60 -16.99 17.40
N PHE A 187 0.61 -16.96 16.50
CA PHE A 187 -0.41 -15.92 16.50
C PHE A 187 -1.43 -16.10 17.62
N VAL A 188 -1.72 -15.02 18.34
CA VAL A 188 -2.84 -14.93 19.28
C VAL A 188 -3.95 -14.11 18.61
N SER A 189 -4.97 -14.78 18.08
CA SER A 189 -6.11 -14.10 17.42
C SER A 189 -7.27 -13.95 18.39
N LYS A 190 -7.71 -12.70 18.63
CA LYS A 190 -8.95 -12.43 19.36
C LYS A 190 -10.15 -12.70 18.44
N ARG A 191 -10.92 -13.72 18.84
CA ARG A 191 -12.26 -14.15 18.37
C ARG A 191 -12.97 -13.16 17.43
N TRP A 192 -12.98 -13.47 16.14
CA TRP A 192 -13.95 -12.89 15.21
C TRP A 192 -15.35 -13.41 15.55
N ILE A 193 -16.27 -12.48 15.79
CA ILE A 193 -17.69 -12.74 16.02
C ILE A 193 -18.26 -13.38 14.75
N ARG A 194 -18.80 -14.59 14.86
CA ARG A 194 -19.58 -15.24 13.80
C ARG A 194 -20.90 -14.48 13.65
N PHE A 195 -21.14 -13.85 12.49
CA PHE A 195 -22.49 -13.56 12.04
C PHE A 195 -22.98 -14.72 11.19
N PHE A 196 -23.87 -15.53 11.76
CA PHE A 196 -24.93 -16.23 11.02
C PHE A 196 -26.12 -16.44 11.97
N ASN A 197 -27.20 -15.72 11.70
CA ASN A 197 -28.50 -16.28 11.34
C ASN A 197 -29.27 -15.25 10.51
#